data_AF-A0AAV5NBE5-F1
#
_entry.id   AF-A0AAV5NBE5-F1
#
_cell.length_a   1.000
_cell.length_b   1.000
_cell.length_c   1.000
_cell.angle_alpha   90.00
_cell.angle_beta   90.00
_cell.angle_gamma   90.00
#
_symmetry.space_group_name_H-M   'P 1'
#
loop_
_entity.id
_entity.type
_entity.pdbx_description
1 polymer ?
#
loop_
_entity_poly.entity_id
_entity_poly.type
_entity_poly.pdbx_seq_one_letter_code
_entity_poly.pdbx_strand_id
1 'polypeptide(L)'
;MTALKAEASSITTPDQLLKNYKALKVVLGAYNMSSNIDQTAVLKQLMTQDPTSSKSLAQRSGNASWKAFATAFSDWSTSPLSSEDTLSKIAQNYLTNGYESSVQDETPGLGDALYFTRTVTSDMKLSSIMADPKLLKVAEKVCGFDTTQFGALDYDQQVRLLGNKLDLSRLSTSQGVQRFAEQYLALLQISPEASTTPASMLTLYGSGGTSDGILSLFTGSSSSSSSSLYSALL
;
A
#
# COMPACT_ATOMS: atom_id res chain seq x y z
N MET A 1 6.30 5.55 -18.32
CA MET A 1 7.00 4.23 -18.22
C MET A 1 8.29 4.17 -19.04
N THR A 2 8.40 4.86 -20.17
CA THR A 2 9.60 4.89 -21.04
C THR A 2 10.88 5.30 -20.33
N ALA A 3 10.79 6.20 -19.34
CA ALA A 3 11.97 6.69 -18.61
C ALA A 3 12.63 5.64 -17.72
N LEU A 4 11.88 4.82 -16.97
CA LEU A 4 12.47 3.73 -16.17
C LEU A 4 13.15 2.71 -17.09
N LYS A 5 12.47 2.32 -18.17
CA LYS A 5 12.98 1.33 -19.12
C LYS A 5 14.25 1.78 -19.84
N ALA A 6 14.34 3.06 -20.18
CA ALA A 6 15.53 3.64 -20.82
C ALA A 6 16.75 3.65 -19.89
N GLU A 7 16.54 3.93 -18.61
CA GLU A 7 17.61 4.08 -17.61
C GLU A 7 18.01 2.73 -16.96
N ALA A 8 17.08 1.77 -16.90
CA ALA A 8 17.23 0.50 -16.19
C ALA A 8 18.47 -0.31 -16.59
N SER A 9 18.81 -0.33 -17.89
CA SER A 9 19.99 -1.05 -18.41
C SER A 9 21.32 -0.50 -17.89
N SER A 10 21.37 0.78 -17.50
CA SER A 10 22.56 1.43 -16.95
C SER A 10 22.70 1.24 -15.43
N ILE A 11 21.66 0.74 -14.77
CA ILE A 11 21.59 0.61 -13.31
C ILE A 11 21.88 -0.86 -12.94
N THR A 12 23.12 -1.12 -12.53
CA THR A 12 23.60 -2.47 -12.16
C THR A 12 24.16 -2.54 -10.74
N THR A 13 24.07 -1.46 -9.97
CA THR A 13 24.49 -1.42 -8.56
C THR A 13 23.52 -0.57 -7.72
N PRO A 14 23.49 -0.78 -6.39
CA PRO A 14 22.73 0.06 -5.49
C PRO A 14 23.08 1.55 -5.61
N ASP A 15 24.37 1.87 -5.70
CA ASP A 15 24.84 3.25 -5.79
C ASP A 15 24.39 3.95 -7.10
N GLN A 16 24.26 3.21 -8.21
CA GLN A 16 23.70 3.76 -9.45
C GLN A 16 22.21 4.04 -9.33
N LEU A 17 21.43 3.14 -8.70
CA LEU A 17 20.00 3.39 -8.48
C LEU A 17 19.79 4.61 -7.57
N LEU A 18 20.55 4.71 -6.47
CA LEU A 18 20.47 5.85 -5.54
C LEU A 18 20.81 7.18 -6.21
N LYS A 19 21.72 7.18 -7.20
CA LYS A 19 22.07 8.39 -7.97
C LYS A 19 21.05 8.74 -9.04
N ASN A 20 20.22 7.79 -9.49
CA ASN A 20 19.20 8.02 -10.50
C ASN A 20 17.85 8.33 -9.85
N TYR A 21 17.63 9.60 -9.50
CA TYR A 21 16.42 10.05 -8.80
C TYR A 21 15.11 9.66 -9.51
N LYS A 22 15.09 9.70 -10.85
CA LYS A 22 13.90 9.32 -11.64
C LYS A 22 13.58 7.84 -11.49
N ALA A 23 14.58 6.97 -11.64
CA ALA A 23 14.41 5.54 -11.46
C ALA A 23 14.08 5.20 -10.00
N LEU A 24 14.79 5.80 -9.05
CA LEU A 24 14.57 5.61 -7.62
C LEU A 24 13.14 5.98 -7.21
N LYS A 25 12.63 7.13 -7.66
CA LYS A 25 11.25 7.56 -7.37
C LYS A 25 10.22 6.53 -7.84
N VAL A 26 10.40 5.99 -9.05
CA VAL A 26 9.48 4.99 -9.61
C VAL A 26 9.57 3.68 -8.82
N VAL A 27 10.78 3.22 -8.53
CA VAL A 27 11.01 2.02 -7.72
C VAL A 27 10.40 2.19 -6.34
N LEU A 28 10.74 3.23 -5.59
CA LEU A 28 10.21 3.43 -4.24
C LEU A 28 8.70 3.59 -4.22
N GLY A 29 8.12 4.30 -5.19
CA GLY A 29 6.67 4.40 -5.31
C GLY A 29 6.00 3.07 -5.57
N ALA A 30 6.60 2.18 -6.36
CA ALA A 30 6.11 0.82 -6.58
C ALA A 30 6.07 -0.04 -5.30
N TYR A 31 6.93 0.25 -4.34
CA TYR A 31 7.00 -0.46 -3.06
C TYR A 31 6.35 0.31 -1.90
N ASN A 32 5.58 1.37 -2.14
CA ASN A 32 4.98 2.24 -1.10
C ASN A 32 6.02 2.92 -0.18
N MET A 33 7.23 3.16 -0.68
CA MET A 33 8.36 3.75 0.06
C MET A 33 8.72 5.16 -0.43
N SER A 34 7.79 5.87 -1.06
CA SER A 34 8.04 7.21 -1.62
C SER A 34 8.59 8.21 -0.60
N SER A 35 8.19 8.11 0.67
CA SER A 35 8.66 8.97 1.76
C SER A 35 10.11 8.68 2.18
N ASN A 36 10.67 7.54 1.78
CA ASN A 36 12.06 7.15 2.10
C ASN A 36 13.07 7.66 1.07
N ILE A 37 12.65 8.44 0.06
CA ILE A 37 13.51 8.84 -1.07
C ILE A 37 14.80 9.56 -0.65
N ASP A 38 14.75 10.36 0.41
CA ASP A 38 15.92 11.08 0.95
C ASP A 38 16.75 10.24 1.95
N GLN A 39 16.26 9.05 2.33
CA GLN A 39 16.90 8.18 3.31
C GLN A 39 17.94 7.25 2.66
N THR A 40 18.89 7.83 1.93
CA THR A 40 19.87 7.09 1.11
C THR A 40 20.65 6.02 1.90
N ALA A 41 20.99 6.26 3.16
CA ALA A 41 21.66 5.28 4.01
C ALA A 41 20.78 4.06 4.34
N VAL A 42 19.50 4.29 4.64
CA VAL A 42 18.50 3.23 4.88
C VAL A 42 18.30 2.42 3.60
N LEU A 43 18.10 3.11 2.47
CA LEU A 43 17.92 2.46 1.17
C LEU A 43 19.13 1.62 0.81
N LYS A 44 20.35 2.16 0.99
CA LYS A 44 21.59 1.41 0.75
C LYS A 44 21.68 0.16 1.62
N GLN A 45 21.31 0.24 2.90
CA GLN A 45 21.29 -0.93 3.79
C GLN A 45 20.27 -1.99 3.33
N LEU A 46 19.06 -1.57 2.94
CA LEU A 46 18.04 -2.50 2.43
C LEU A 46 18.48 -3.21 1.13
N MET A 47 19.30 -2.56 0.31
CA MET A 47 19.78 -3.11 -0.96
C MET A 47 21.09 -3.92 -0.84
N THR A 48 21.72 -3.96 0.33
CA THR A 48 23.04 -4.59 0.52
C THR A 48 23.06 -5.65 1.61
N GLN A 49 22.14 -5.57 2.59
CA GLN A 49 22.01 -6.60 3.62
C GLN A 49 21.18 -7.78 3.10
N ASP A 50 21.48 -8.98 3.59
CA ASP A 50 20.67 -10.16 3.36
C ASP A 50 19.28 -10.01 4.02
N PRO A 51 18.18 -9.95 3.25
CA PRO A 51 16.84 -9.71 3.77
C PRO A 51 16.31 -10.85 4.66
N THR A 52 16.94 -12.03 4.61
CA THR A 52 16.56 -13.18 5.44
C THR A 52 17.28 -13.20 6.78
N SER A 53 18.36 -12.44 6.93
CA SER A 53 19.12 -12.34 8.17
C SER A 53 18.31 -11.65 9.26
N SER A 54 18.28 -12.23 10.46
CA SER A 54 17.62 -11.66 11.65
C SER A 54 18.20 -10.32 12.09
N LYS A 55 19.43 -10.02 11.66
CA LYS A 55 20.12 -8.75 11.96
C LYS A 55 19.91 -7.69 10.89
N SER A 56 19.30 -8.04 9.76
CA SER A 56 19.06 -7.09 8.68
C SER A 56 18.07 -6.01 9.08
N LEU A 57 18.23 -4.82 8.49
CA LEU A 57 17.33 -3.70 8.69
C LEU A 57 15.90 -4.06 8.24
N ALA A 58 15.79 -4.81 7.14
CA ALA A 58 14.52 -5.29 6.60
C ALA A 58 13.77 -6.19 7.58
N GLN A 59 14.46 -7.11 8.27
CA GLN A 59 13.81 -7.99 9.25
C GLN A 59 13.55 -7.26 10.58
N ARG A 60 14.48 -6.42 11.04
CA ARG A 60 14.36 -5.70 12.31
C ARG A 60 13.32 -4.59 12.29
N SER A 61 13.03 -4.00 11.13
CA SER A 61 12.03 -2.93 11.02
C SER A 61 10.60 -3.43 11.21
N GLY A 62 10.35 -4.72 10.99
CA GLY A 62 9.00 -5.27 10.95
C GLY A 62 8.13 -4.72 9.82
N ASN A 63 8.69 -3.92 8.90
CA ASN A 63 7.94 -3.24 7.86
C ASN A 63 7.87 -4.08 6.57
N ALA A 64 6.66 -4.41 6.14
CA ALA A 64 6.41 -5.26 4.97
C ALA A 64 6.94 -4.65 3.67
N SER A 65 6.80 -3.34 3.48
CA SER A 65 7.32 -2.62 2.31
C SER A 65 8.84 -2.67 2.23
N TRP A 66 9.54 -2.44 3.36
CA TRP A 66 11.00 -2.51 3.44
C TRP A 66 11.50 -3.93 3.17
N LYS A 67 10.80 -4.95 3.70
CA LYS A 67 11.12 -6.35 3.44
C LYS A 67 10.90 -6.73 1.97
N ALA A 68 9.81 -6.29 1.36
CA ALA A 68 9.53 -6.52 -0.06
C ALA A 68 10.58 -5.84 -0.95
N PHE A 69 10.95 -4.60 -0.64
CA PHE A 69 11.99 -3.87 -1.37
C PHE A 69 13.36 -4.54 -1.21
N ALA A 70 13.77 -4.89 0.01
CA ALA A 70 15.03 -5.57 0.25
C ALA A 70 15.09 -6.93 -0.47
N THR A 71 14.00 -7.71 -0.42
CA THR A 71 13.91 -9.00 -1.13
C THR A 71 14.11 -8.86 -2.64
N ALA A 72 13.63 -7.76 -3.23
CA ALA A 72 13.77 -7.51 -4.66
C ALA A 72 15.12 -6.89 -5.05
N PHE A 73 15.75 -6.13 -4.15
CA PHE A 73 16.93 -5.32 -4.46
C PHE A 73 18.18 -5.66 -3.63
N SER A 74 18.22 -6.77 -2.89
CA SER A 74 19.41 -7.17 -2.12
C SER A 74 20.47 -7.91 -2.94
N ASP A 75 20.07 -8.55 -4.04
CA ASP A 75 20.99 -9.25 -4.94
C ASP A 75 21.18 -8.44 -6.23
N TRP A 76 22.44 -8.11 -6.51
CA TRP A 76 22.87 -7.35 -7.68
C TRP A 76 23.84 -8.15 -8.56
N SER A 77 23.97 -9.47 -8.34
CA SER A 77 24.70 -10.37 -9.25
C SER A 77 24.14 -10.30 -10.67
N THR A 78 22.83 -10.14 -10.77
CA THR A 78 22.10 -9.66 -11.95
C THR A 78 21.29 -8.45 -11.51
N SER A 79 21.26 -7.38 -12.31
CA SER A 79 20.47 -6.20 -11.97
C SER A 79 18.99 -6.57 -11.76
N PRO A 80 18.36 -6.19 -10.62
CA PRO A 80 16.92 -6.36 -10.40
C PRO A 80 16.04 -5.67 -11.45
N LEU A 81 16.62 -4.73 -12.20
CA LEU A 81 15.95 -3.95 -13.24
C LEU A 81 16.21 -4.50 -14.66
N SER A 82 16.86 -5.66 -14.80
CA SER A 82 17.20 -6.24 -16.10
C SER A 82 16.05 -6.94 -16.81
N SER A 83 15.04 -7.40 -16.06
CA SER A 83 13.90 -8.15 -16.59
C SER A 83 12.76 -7.21 -17.03
N GLU A 84 12.30 -7.36 -18.27
CA GLU A 84 11.15 -6.67 -18.84
C GLU A 84 9.87 -6.87 -18.00
N ASP A 85 9.62 -8.09 -17.52
CA ASP A 85 8.49 -8.41 -16.64
C ASP A 85 8.60 -7.68 -15.30
N THR A 86 9.80 -7.61 -14.73
CA THR A 86 10.03 -6.93 -13.44
C THR A 86 9.84 -5.43 -13.59
N LEU A 87 10.36 -4.83 -14.66
CA LEU A 87 10.15 -3.42 -14.98
C LEU A 87 8.67 -3.10 -15.17
N SER A 88 7.93 -3.97 -15.88
CA SER A 88 6.49 -3.81 -16.10
C SER A 88 5.72 -3.89 -14.79
N LYS A 89 6.05 -4.83 -13.90
CA LYS A 89 5.46 -4.94 -12.56
C LYS A 89 5.76 -3.73 -11.68
N ILE A 90 7.00 -3.26 -11.64
CA ILE A 90 7.39 -2.04 -10.90
C ILE A 90 6.59 -0.85 -11.42
N ALA A 91 6.54 -0.69 -12.73
CA ALA A 91 5.86 0.44 -13.33
C ALA A 91 4.33 0.39 -13.08
N GLN A 92 3.72 -0.80 -13.14
CA GLN A 92 2.31 -0.99 -12.81
C GLN A 92 2.04 -0.66 -11.34
N ASN A 93 2.83 -1.20 -10.42
CA ASN A 93 2.69 -0.93 -8.99
C ASN A 93 2.89 0.56 -8.66
N TYR A 94 3.82 1.23 -9.33
CA TYR A 94 4.03 2.67 -9.17
C TYR A 94 2.78 3.46 -9.56
N LEU A 95 2.15 3.13 -10.69
CA LEU A 95 0.92 3.78 -11.14
C LEU A 95 -0.24 3.50 -10.20
N THR A 96 -0.42 2.24 -9.78
CA THR A 96 -1.47 1.84 -8.86
C THR A 96 -1.33 2.53 -7.50
N ASN A 97 -0.14 2.49 -6.89
CA ASN A 97 0.11 3.14 -5.60
C ASN A 97 0.02 4.68 -5.72
N GLY A 98 0.41 5.25 -6.87
CA GLY A 98 0.27 6.67 -7.16
C GLY A 98 -1.19 7.11 -7.26
N TYR A 99 -2.03 6.30 -7.91
CA TYR A 99 -3.48 6.51 -7.95
C TYR A 99 -4.09 6.44 -6.55
N GLU A 100 -3.76 5.40 -5.77
CA GLU A 100 -4.21 5.27 -4.38
C GLU A 100 -3.80 6.49 -3.52
N SER A 101 -2.59 7.00 -3.71
CA SER A 101 -2.15 8.23 -3.03
C SER A 101 -2.95 9.46 -3.47
N SER A 102 -3.21 9.61 -4.77
CA SER A 102 -3.97 10.74 -5.31
C SER A 102 -5.39 10.78 -4.74
N VAL A 103 -6.08 9.64 -4.73
CA VAL A 103 -7.45 9.58 -4.19
C VAL A 103 -7.49 9.67 -2.66
N GLN A 104 -6.41 9.30 -1.96
CA GLN A 104 -6.26 9.54 -0.53
C GLN A 104 -6.17 11.05 -0.22
N ASP A 105 -5.43 11.80 -1.04
CA ASP A 105 -5.26 13.25 -0.87
C ASP A 105 -6.60 13.99 -1.12
N GLU A 106 -7.38 13.55 -2.11
CA GLU A 106 -8.71 14.09 -2.39
C GLU A 106 -9.75 13.66 -1.34
N THR A 107 -9.74 12.38 -0.97
CA THR A 107 -10.71 11.74 -0.08
C THR A 107 -9.96 10.91 0.97
N PRO A 108 -9.71 11.46 2.16
CA PRO A 108 -9.00 10.75 3.22
C PRO A 108 -9.61 9.38 3.52
N GLY A 109 -8.76 8.37 3.53
CA GLY A 109 -9.13 6.96 3.73
C GLY A 109 -9.46 6.20 2.46
N LEU A 110 -9.82 6.85 1.35
CA LEU A 110 -10.16 6.13 0.13
C LEU A 110 -8.98 5.34 -0.44
N GLY A 111 -7.79 5.94 -0.48
CA GLY A 111 -6.59 5.24 -0.92
C GLY A 111 -6.21 4.08 -0.01
N ASP A 112 -6.31 4.28 1.31
CA ASP A 112 -6.06 3.24 2.32
C ASP A 112 -7.05 2.06 2.15
N ALA A 113 -8.33 2.36 1.87
CA ALA A 113 -9.37 1.37 1.64
C ALA A 113 -9.13 0.57 0.35
N LEU A 114 -8.79 1.25 -0.76
CA LEU A 114 -8.46 0.59 -2.03
C LEU A 114 -7.23 -0.30 -1.87
N TYR A 115 -6.18 0.21 -1.23
CA TYR A 115 -4.98 -0.55 -0.91
C TYR A 115 -5.31 -1.80 -0.09
N PHE A 116 -6.15 -1.67 0.93
CA PHE A 116 -6.59 -2.79 1.76
C PHE A 116 -7.31 -3.86 0.92
N THR A 117 -8.25 -3.45 0.06
CA THR A 117 -8.97 -4.41 -0.80
C THR A 117 -8.09 -5.12 -1.82
N ARG A 118 -7.01 -4.47 -2.27
CA ARG A 118 -6.06 -5.05 -3.22
C ARG A 118 -5.03 -5.97 -2.57
N THR A 119 -4.56 -5.62 -1.38
CA THR A 119 -3.44 -6.32 -0.72
C THR A 119 -3.92 -7.45 0.19
N VAL A 120 -5.08 -7.34 0.81
CA VAL A 120 -5.57 -8.38 1.74
C VAL A 120 -6.00 -9.63 0.98
N THR A 121 -5.40 -10.77 1.36
CA THR A 121 -5.71 -12.09 0.81
C THR A 121 -6.41 -12.96 1.87
N SER A 122 -7.05 -14.04 1.42
CA SER A 122 -7.84 -14.92 2.30
C SER A 122 -7.00 -15.69 3.33
N ASP A 123 -5.70 -15.84 3.08
CA ASP A 123 -4.72 -16.52 3.93
C ASP A 123 -3.88 -15.55 4.78
N MET A 124 -4.22 -14.26 4.76
CA MET A 124 -3.45 -13.23 5.44
C MET A 124 -3.51 -13.39 6.97
N LYS A 125 -2.35 -13.24 7.61
CA LYS A 125 -2.18 -13.36 9.06
C LYS A 125 -2.17 -11.99 9.72
N LEU A 126 -2.52 -11.95 11.02
CA LEU A 126 -2.41 -10.74 11.84
C LEU A 126 -1.01 -10.10 11.77
N SER A 127 0.04 -10.92 11.78
CA SER A 127 1.43 -10.43 11.65
C SER A 127 1.68 -9.67 10.35
N SER A 128 1.05 -10.08 9.24
CA SER A 128 1.17 -9.41 7.94
C SER A 128 0.44 -8.07 7.95
N ILE A 129 -0.74 -8.00 8.59
CA ILE A 129 -1.49 -6.76 8.77
C ILE A 129 -0.70 -5.79 9.64
N MET A 130 -0.11 -6.26 10.75
CA MET A 130 0.72 -5.45 11.63
C MET A 130 2.04 -4.99 11.00
N ALA A 131 2.56 -5.73 10.03
CA ALA A 131 3.79 -5.37 9.33
C ALA A 131 3.58 -4.29 8.26
N ASP A 132 2.33 -4.08 7.81
CA ASP A 132 2.01 -3.07 6.80
C ASP A 132 1.28 -1.88 7.44
N PRO A 133 1.90 -0.68 7.47
CA PRO A 133 1.29 0.49 8.10
C PRO A 133 -0.09 0.88 7.55
N LYS A 134 -0.35 0.68 6.25
CA LYS A 134 -1.64 1.01 5.64
C LYS A 134 -2.70 -0.01 6.05
N LEU A 135 -2.37 -1.30 6.04
CA LEU A 135 -3.30 -2.34 6.49
C LEU A 135 -3.61 -2.21 7.99
N LEU A 136 -2.58 -1.96 8.79
CA LEU A 136 -2.69 -1.76 10.23
C LEU A 136 -3.61 -0.58 10.54
N LYS A 137 -3.43 0.57 9.89
CA LYS A 137 -4.29 1.76 10.08
C LYS A 137 -5.77 1.47 9.81
N VAL A 138 -6.08 0.75 8.73
CA VAL A 138 -7.47 0.36 8.41
C VAL A 138 -8.02 -0.58 9.48
N ALA A 139 -7.24 -1.57 9.90
CA ALA A 139 -7.64 -2.51 10.94
C ALA A 139 -7.86 -1.83 12.30
N GLU A 140 -6.97 -0.92 12.71
CA GLU A 140 -7.05 -0.14 13.94
C GLU A 140 -8.34 0.67 13.99
N LYS A 141 -8.63 1.45 12.94
CA LYS A 141 -9.84 2.27 12.89
C LYS A 141 -11.11 1.44 12.89
N VAL A 142 -11.19 0.35 12.13
CA VAL A 142 -12.37 -0.55 12.15
C VAL A 142 -12.55 -1.23 13.50
N CYS A 143 -11.47 -1.54 14.20
CA CYS A 143 -11.51 -2.12 15.55
C CYS A 143 -11.77 -1.06 16.65
N GLY A 144 -11.87 0.23 16.28
CA GLY A 144 -12.15 1.33 17.21
C GLY A 144 -10.93 1.80 18.00
N PHE A 145 -9.72 1.54 17.51
CA PHE A 145 -8.49 2.04 18.12
C PHE A 145 -8.13 3.42 17.54
N ASP A 146 -7.61 4.28 18.41
CA ASP A 146 -6.91 5.48 17.99
C ASP A 146 -5.48 5.10 17.57
N THR A 147 -5.10 5.43 16.33
CA THR A 147 -3.81 5.04 15.72
C THR A 147 -2.62 5.58 16.50
N THR A 148 -2.76 6.77 17.11
CA THR A 148 -1.68 7.40 17.89
C THR A 148 -1.50 6.71 19.23
N GLN A 149 -2.59 6.46 19.95
CA GLN A 149 -2.53 5.77 21.24
C GLN A 149 -2.12 4.31 21.08
N PHE A 150 -2.63 3.64 20.04
CA PHE A 150 -2.31 2.25 19.76
C PHE A 150 -0.84 2.08 19.36
N GLY A 151 -0.32 2.95 18.50
CA GLY A 151 1.09 2.94 18.09
C GLY A 151 2.08 3.22 19.22
N ALA A 152 1.64 3.81 20.33
CA ALA A 152 2.46 4.04 21.52
C ALA A 152 2.60 2.80 22.43
N LEU A 153 1.77 1.77 22.22
CA LEU A 153 1.81 0.53 22.99
C LEU A 153 3.00 -0.34 22.56
N ASP A 154 3.46 -1.20 23.48
CA ASP A 154 4.44 -2.23 23.14
C ASP A 154 3.88 -3.19 22.08
N TYR A 155 4.76 -3.71 21.21
CA TYR A 155 4.35 -4.60 20.12
C TYR A 155 3.49 -5.79 20.60
N ASP A 156 3.88 -6.45 21.68
CA ASP A 156 3.13 -7.59 22.23
C ASP A 156 1.72 -7.18 22.69
N GLN A 157 1.57 -5.96 23.21
CA GLN A 157 0.27 -5.41 23.59
C GLN A 157 -0.57 -5.10 22.36
N GLN A 158 0.03 -4.51 21.31
CA GLN A 158 -0.63 -4.26 20.04
C GLN A 158 -1.18 -5.55 19.43
N VAL A 159 -0.35 -6.60 19.34
CA VAL A 159 -0.76 -7.93 18.83
C VAL A 159 -1.95 -8.46 19.61
N ARG A 160 -1.89 -8.40 20.95
CA ARG A 160 -2.94 -8.93 21.81
C ARG A 160 -4.26 -8.15 21.68
N LEU A 161 -4.21 -6.83 21.68
CA LEU A 161 -5.42 -6.01 21.61
C LEU A 161 -6.08 -6.09 20.24
N LEU A 162 -5.30 -5.94 19.17
CA LEU A 162 -5.81 -6.04 17.81
C LEU A 162 -6.27 -7.46 17.51
N GLY A 163 -5.51 -8.49 17.88
CA GLY A 163 -5.88 -9.88 17.69
C GLY A 163 -7.19 -10.29 18.40
N ASN A 164 -7.53 -9.65 19.52
CA ASN A 164 -8.79 -9.90 20.22
C ASN A 164 -10.01 -9.22 19.55
N LYS A 165 -9.79 -8.18 18.75
CA LYS A 165 -10.86 -7.38 18.11
C LYS A 165 -11.00 -7.65 16.62
N LEU A 166 -9.90 -7.97 15.95
CA LEU A 166 -9.84 -8.21 14.52
C LEU A 166 -10.24 -9.65 14.21
N ASP A 167 -11.44 -9.81 13.68
CA ASP A 167 -11.91 -11.09 13.17
C ASP A 167 -11.39 -11.33 11.74
N LEU A 168 -10.32 -12.11 11.62
CA LEU A 168 -9.70 -12.46 10.33
C LEU A 168 -10.63 -13.30 9.44
N SER A 169 -11.64 -13.98 9.99
CA SER A 169 -12.60 -14.74 9.18
C SER A 169 -13.43 -13.83 8.26
N ARG A 170 -13.60 -12.56 8.65
CA ARG A 170 -14.24 -11.53 7.82
C ARG A 170 -13.37 -11.13 6.62
N LEU A 171 -12.08 -11.43 6.63
CA LEU A 171 -11.15 -11.12 5.55
C LEU A 171 -10.90 -12.33 4.61
N SER A 172 -11.51 -13.48 4.90
CA SER A 172 -11.32 -14.70 4.11
C SER A 172 -12.01 -14.69 2.75
N THR A 173 -12.90 -13.73 2.49
CA THR A 173 -13.62 -13.61 1.21
C THR A 173 -13.48 -12.19 0.66
N SER A 174 -13.47 -12.06 -0.67
CA SER A 174 -13.42 -10.75 -1.34
C SER A 174 -14.55 -9.83 -0.87
N GLN A 175 -15.77 -10.36 -0.73
CA GLN A 175 -16.90 -9.60 -0.21
C GLN A 175 -16.70 -9.14 1.24
N GLY A 176 -16.11 -9.98 2.10
CA GLY A 176 -15.81 -9.62 3.47
C GLY A 176 -14.76 -8.52 3.58
N VAL A 177 -13.72 -8.60 2.74
CA VAL A 177 -12.69 -7.54 2.61
C VAL A 177 -13.31 -6.23 2.12
N GLN A 178 -14.19 -6.28 1.12
CA GLN A 178 -14.93 -5.10 0.66
C GLN A 178 -15.76 -4.49 1.79
N ARG A 179 -16.57 -5.29 2.50
CA ARG A 179 -17.35 -4.80 3.65
C ARG A 179 -16.49 -4.18 4.74
N PHE A 180 -15.29 -4.69 4.96
CA PHE A 180 -14.35 -4.14 5.93
C PHE A 180 -13.84 -2.76 5.51
N ALA A 181 -13.48 -2.60 4.22
CA ALA A 181 -13.08 -1.33 3.65
C ALA A 181 -14.22 -0.30 3.62
N GLU A 182 -15.45 -0.72 3.31
CA GLU A 182 -16.65 0.12 3.40
C GLU A 182 -16.89 0.61 4.84
N GLN A 183 -16.76 -0.28 5.81
CA GLN A 183 -16.90 0.05 7.23
C GLN A 183 -15.85 1.07 7.68
N TYR A 184 -14.61 0.91 7.23
CA TYR A 184 -13.53 1.88 7.49
C TYR A 184 -13.89 3.28 6.97
N LEU A 185 -14.34 3.38 5.71
CA LEU A 185 -14.75 4.67 5.13
C LEU A 185 -15.93 5.30 5.86
N ALA A 186 -16.93 4.50 6.26
CA ALA A 186 -18.07 4.99 7.03
C ALA A 186 -17.64 5.53 8.41
N LEU A 187 -16.70 4.86 9.08
CA LEU A 187 -16.17 5.31 10.38
C LEU A 187 -15.41 6.64 10.27
N LEU A 188 -14.71 6.87 9.17
CA LEU A 188 -14.05 8.16 8.92
C LEU A 188 -15.03 9.32 8.73
N GLN A 189 -16.29 9.06 8.37
CA GLN A 189 -17.30 10.12 8.30
C GLN A 189 -17.80 10.56 9.68
N ILE A 190 -17.78 9.65 10.66
CA ILE A 190 -18.25 9.88 12.02
C ILE A 190 -17.16 10.58 12.85
N SER A 191 -15.90 10.19 12.65
CA SER A 191 -14.72 10.78 13.26
C SER A 191 -13.74 11.22 12.17
N PRO A 192 -13.98 12.38 11.52
CA PRO A 192 -13.12 12.85 10.45
C PRO A 192 -11.72 13.13 10.98
N GLU A 193 -10.72 12.48 10.40
CA GLU A 193 -9.33 12.93 10.46
C GLU A 193 -9.28 14.38 9.95
N ALA A 194 -8.43 15.23 10.53
CA ALA A 194 -8.36 16.64 10.17
C ALA A 194 -8.04 16.80 8.67
N SER A 195 -9.05 17.08 7.85
CA SER A 195 -8.96 17.34 6.43
C SER A 195 -9.85 18.51 6.04
N THR A 196 -9.46 19.20 4.97
CA THR A 196 -10.19 20.33 4.40
C THR A 196 -11.47 19.91 3.68
N THR A 197 -11.65 18.62 3.39
CA THR A 197 -12.84 18.05 2.71
C THR A 197 -13.12 16.62 3.19
N PRO A 198 -13.90 16.41 4.26
CA PRO A 198 -14.35 15.08 4.64
C PRO A 198 -15.28 14.49 3.56
N ALA A 199 -15.13 13.19 3.27
CA ALA A 199 -16.03 12.47 2.37
C ALA A 199 -17.46 12.51 2.93
N SER A 200 -18.38 13.18 2.24
CA SER A 200 -19.78 13.22 2.68
C SER A 200 -20.49 11.90 2.36
N MET A 201 -21.54 11.54 3.12
CA MET A 201 -22.40 10.40 2.79
C MET A 201 -22.93 10.46 1.35
N LEU A 202 -23.21 11.66 0.84
CA LEU A 202 -23.60 11.89 -0.56
C LEU A 202 -22.51 11.47 -1.56
N THR A 203 -21.24 11.71 -1.26
CA THR A 203 -20.10 11.31 -2.10
C THR A 203 -19.84 9.81 -2.02
N LEU A 204 -20.08 9.21 -0.84
CA LEU A 204 -19.88 7.77 -0.63
C LEU A 204 -20.89 6.93 -1.44
N TYR A 205 -22.18 7.31 -1.40
CA TYR A 205 -23.26 6.58 -2.06
C TYR A 205 -23.61 7.09 -3.47
N GLY A 206 -23.10 8.26 -3.87
CA GLY A 206 -23.42 8.91 -5.14
C GLY A 206 -24.75 9.66 -5.08
N SER A 207 -24.75 10.90 -5.56
CA SER A 207 -25.98 11.67 -5.81
C SER A 207 -26.75 11.00 -6.95
N GLY A 208 -28.00 10.59 -6.70
CA GLY A 208 -28.85 9.95 -7.70
C GLY A 208 -28.86 10.70 -9.03
N GLY A 209 -28.35 10.06 -10.08
CA GLY A 209 -28.40 10.58 -11.45
C GLY A 209 -27.27 10.12 -12.35
N THR A 210 -26.01 10.49 -12.07
CA THR A 210 -24.93 10.34 -13.06
C THR A 210 -23.50 10.24 -12.48
N SER A 211 -23.31 10.26 -11.16
CA SER A 211 -21.99 10.13 -10.52
C SER A 211 -21.87 8.79 -9.81
N ASP A 212 -21.02 7.91 -10.33
CA ASP A 212 -20.61 6.67 -9.67
C ASP A 212 -20.07 7.01 -8.27
N GLY A 213 -20.76 6.56 -7.23
CA GLY A 213 -20.35 6.79 -5.85
C GLY A 213 -19.06 6.04 -5.51
N ILE A 214 -18.33 6.47 -4.48
CA ILE A 214 -17.07 5.80 -4.05
C ILE A 214 -17.27 4.29 -3.83
N LEU A 215 -18.47 3.85 -3.40
CA LEU A 215 -18.79 2.43 -3.23
C LEU A 215 -18.89 1.62 -4.52
N SER A 216 -19.11 2.24 -5.68
CA SER A 216 -19.12 1.52 -6.96
C SER A 216 -17.71 1.07 -7.37
N LEU A 217 -16.67 1.73 -6.87
CA LEU A 217 -15.26 1.30 -7.01
C LEU A 217 -15.00 -0.05 -6.33
N PHE A 218 -15.77 -0.40 -5.30
CA PHE A 218 -15.64 -1.65 -4.56
C PHE A 218 -16.61 -2.73 -5.05
N THR A 219 -17.83 -2.35 -5.45
CA THR A 219 -18.93 -3.30 -5.72
C THR A 219 -19.05 -3.75 -7.16
N GLY A 220 -18.35 -3.12 -8.11
CA GLY A 220 -18.25 -3.59 -9.49
C GLY A 220 -19.62 -3.81 -10.15
N SER A 221 -20.50 -2.80 -10.15
CA SER A 221 -21.82 -2.86 -10.79
C SER A 221 -21.71 -2.95 -12.32
N SER A 222 -21.57 -4.18 -12.80
CA SER A 222 -22.24 -4.83 -13.93
C SER A 222 -23.10 -3.99 -14.90
N SER A 223 -22.53 -3.03 -15.62
CA SER A 223 -23.03 -2.64 -16.95
C SER A 223 -21.89 -2.32 -17.90
N SER A 224 -21.53 -3.30 -18.72
CA SER A 224 -20.82 -3.14 -19.99
C SER A 224 -19.64 -2.15 -20.01
N SER A 225 -18.63 -2.41 -19.19
CA SER A 225 -17.26 -2.43 -19.68
C SER A 225 -16.42 -3.15 -18.65
N SER A 226 -15.69 -4.16 -19.09
CA SER A 226 -14.47 -4.60 -18.41
C SER A 226 -13.43 -3.49 -18.52
N SER A 227 -13.72 -2.35 -17.90
CA SER A 227 -12.77 -1.30 -17.58
C SER A 227 -12.33 -1.54 -16.14
N SER A 228 -11.78 -2.75 -15.93
CA SER A 228 -10.88 -2.97 -14.80
C SER A 228 -9.84 -1.85 -14.81
N LEU A 229 -9.29 -1.55 -13.63
CA LEU A 229 -8.28 -0.55 -13.29
C LEU A 229 -7.14 -0.33 -14.34
N TYR A 230 -7.01 -1.23 -15.32
CA TYR A 230 -6.21 -1.15 -16.54
C TYR A 230 -6.56 -0.01 -17.52
N SER A 231 -7.83 0.36 -17.67
CA SER A 231 -8.23 1.30 -18.74
C SER A 231 -8.08 2.78 -18.37
N ALA A 232 -7.90 3.10 -17.09
CA ALA A 232 -7.57 4.45 -16.63
C ALA A 232 -6.06 4.76 -16.70
N LEU A 233 -5.23 3.78 -17.11
CA LEU A 233 -3.76 3.87 -17.12
C LEU A 233 -3.13 3.73 -18.52
N LEU A 234 -3.94 3.68 -19.58
CA LEU A 234 -3.55 3.78 -20.99
C LEU A 234 -4.07 5.10 -21.57
#